data_AF-A0A2W6SJL8-F1
#
_entry.id   AF-A0A2W6SJL8-F1
#
_cell.length_a   1.000
_cell.length_b   1.000
_cell.length_c   1.000
_cell.angle_alpha   90.00
_cell.angle_beta   90.00
_cell.angle_gamma   90.00
#
_symmetry.space_group_name_H-M   'P 1'
#
loop_
_entity.id
_entity.type
_entity.pdbx_description
1 polymer ?
#
loop_
_entity_poly.entity_id
_entity_poly.type
_entity_poly.pdbx_seq_one_letter_code
_entity_poly.pdbx_strand_id
1 'polypeptide(L)'
;MPMHCKHILAYATSQLHLWTRQQNAAKGHRTERRIKMPKSIALPLGVVIHNPIALDNYLPYRIDRLATLLASLEPRDIVDEPYMTTRSWRVMMVIVAYGPSTITQIADRLSVDVATATRGVQLLRKAGYIVSRSPKADRRKQVVTLTVEGGVAYDRIAVRRREDESAVLSALSDADRDALLTILGKLEQYVGARLNVDDDPFADA
;
A
#
# COMPACT_ATOMS: atom_id res chain seq x y z
N MET A 1 -38.18 -11.83 -25.68
CA MET A 1 -37.70 -13.13 -25.17
C MET A 1 -36.41 -13.47 -25.90
N PRO A 2 -35.36 -13.96 -25.21
CA PRO A 2 -33.99 -13.59 -25.53
C PRO A 2 -33.28 -14.58 -26.45
N MET A 3 -32.60 -14.06 -27.46
CA MET A 3 -31.38 -14.66 -28.02
C MET A 3 -30.19 -13.86 -27.48
N HIS A 4 -29.14 -14.53 -27.00
CA HIS A 4 -27.70 -14.24 -27.17
C HIS A 4 -26.86 -15.13 -26.22
N CYS A 5 -26.94 -16.44 -26.52
CA CYS A 5 -26.31 -17.61 -25.92
C CYS A 5 -24.91 -18.07 -26.37
N LYS A 6 -24.07 -17.31 -27.10
CA LYS A 6 -22.95 -17.94 -27.86
C LYS A 6 -21.60 -17.21 -27.99
N HIS A 7 -21.30 -16.13 -27.27
CA HIS A 7 -19.99 -15.45 -27.40
C HIS A 7 -18.99 -15.64 -26.24
N ILE A 8 -19.34 -16.39 -25.18
CA ILE A 8 -18.45 -16.54 -23.99
C ILE A 8 -17.56 -17.79 -24.05
N LEU A 9 -17.79 -18.74 -24.97
CA LEU A 9 -17.08 -20.03 -24.97
C LEU A 9 -15.91 -20.18 -25.97
N ALA A 10 -15.53 -19.13 -26.70
CA ALA A 10 -14.45 -19.20 -27.69
C ALA A 10 -13.10 -18.58 -27.26
N TYR A 11 -13.03 -17.94 -26.08
CA TYR A 11 -11.80 -17.29 -25.59
C TYR A 11 -10.94 -18.17 -24.66
N ALA A 12 -11.44 -19.32 -24.23
CA ALA A 12 -10.83 -20.14 -23.17
C ALA A 12 -9.76 -21.13 -23.64
N THR A 13 -9.67 -21.46 -24.94
CA THR A 13 -8.74 -22.51 -25.44
C THR A 13 -7.49 -21.96 -26.12
N SER A 14 -7.48 -20.70 -26.57
CA SER A 14 -6.28 -20.08 -27.15
C SER A 14 -5.30 -19.54 -26.09
N GLN A 15 -5.81 -19.17 -24.91
CA GLN A 15 -5.02 -18.68 -23.78
C GLN A 15 -4.31 -19.81 -23.01
N LEU A 16 -4.86 -21.03 -23.00
CA LEU A 16 -4.31 -22.16 -22.25
C LEU A 16 -3.00 -22.72 -22.87
N HIS A 17 -2.88 -22.71 -24.20
CA HIS A 17 -1.67 -23.20 -24.87
C HIS A 17 -0.50 -22.21 -24.85
N LEU A 18 -0.76 -20.90 -24.74
CA LEU A 18 0.27 -19.88 -24.51
C LEU A 18 0.74 -19.87 -23.03
N TRP A 19 -0.18 -20.08 -22.08
CA TRP A 19 0.12 -20.19 -20.65
C TRP A 19 1.02 -21.40 -20.32
N THR A 20 0.78 -22.56 -20.93
CA THR A 20 1.55 -23.79 -20.67
C THR A 20 2.99 -23.73 -21.22
N ARG A 21 3.23 -22.98 -22.31
CA ARG A 21 4.59 -22.78 -22.86
C ARG A 21 5.40 -21.75 -22.06
N GLN A 22 4.76 -20.74 -21.46
CA GLN A 22 5.43 -19.79 -20.57
C GLN A 22 5.73 -20.37 -19.18
N GLN A 23 4.88 -21.25 -18.64
CA GLN A 23 5.11 -21.89 -17.33
C GLN A 23 6.33 -22.84 -17.31
N ASN A 24 6.65 -23.50 -18.43
CA ASN A 24 7.83 -24.37 -18.50
C ASN A 24 9.15 -23.60 -18.72
N ALA A 25 9.11 -22.30 -19.08
CA ALA A 25 10.30 -21.46 -19.21
C ALA A 25 10.73 -20.78 -17.88
N ALA A 26 9.83 -20.73 -16.88
CA ALA A 26 10.10 -20.07 -15.60
C ALA A 26 10.70 -20.98 -14.52
N LYS A 27 10.82 -22.29 -14.78
CA LYS A 27 11.57 -23.23 -13.92
C LYS A 27 13.07 -23.21 -14.30
N GLY A 28 13.69 -22.05 -14.15
CA GLY A 28 15.12 -21.85 -14.35
C GLY A 28 15.72 -21.23 -13.10
N HIS A 29 16.55 -21.99 -12.39
CA HIS A 29 17.31 -21.61 -11.22
C HIS A 29 17.76 -20.14 -11.21
N ARG A 30 17.16 -19.31 -10.36
CA ARG A 30 17.77 -18.03 -9.98
C ARG A 30 18.65 -18.28 -8.75
N THR A 31 19.83 -18.84 -8.98
CA THR A 31 20.95 -18.76 -8.04
C THR A 31 21.09 -17.31 -7.57
N GLU A 32 20.83 -17.07 -6.29
CA GLU A 32 21.13 -15.81 -5.63
C GLU A 32 22.63 -15.56 -5.71
N ARG A 33 23.07 -14.87 -6.77
CA ARG A 33 24.38 -14.22 -6.73
C ARG A 33 24.24 -13.08 -5.74
N ARG A 34 24.58 -13.34 -4.48
CA ARG A 34 24.81 -12.32 -3.47
C ARG A 34 25.88 -11.40 -4.03
N ILE A 35 25.49 -10.25 -4.59
CA ILE A 35 26.41 -9.28 -5.17
C ILE A 35 27.33 -8.84 -4.04
N LYS A 36 28.58 -9.30 -4.06
CA LYS A 36 29.61 -8.89 -3.10
C LYS A 36 29.96 -7.45 -3.44
N MET A 37 29.52 -6.51 -2.62
CA MET A 37 29.92 -5.12 -2.81
C MET A 37 31.40 -4.93 -2.48
N PRO A 38 32.08 -4.02 -3.20
CA PRO A 38 33.46 -3.69 -2.92
C PRO A 38 33.55 -3.00 -1.55
N LYS A 39 34.65 -3.23 -0.83
CA LYS A 39 34.91 -2.58 0.47
C LYS A 39 35.03 -1.07 0.33
N SER A 40 35.31 -0.55 -0.86
CA SER A 40 35.35 0.87 -1.13
C SER A 40 34.91 1.19 -2.57
N ILE A 41 34.34 2.37 -2.77
CA ILE A 41 34.04 2.91 -4.11
C ILE A 41 34.75 4.25 -4.24
N ALA A 42 35.50 4.41 -5.33
CA ALA A 42 36.02 5.71 -5.75
C ALA A 42 34.96 6.38 -6.62
N LEU A 43 34.58 7.59 -6.24
CA LEU A 43 33.68 8.47 -6.98
C LEU A 43 34.49 9.50 -7.78
N PRO A 44 33.87 10.17 -8.76
CA PRO A 44 34.46 11.34 -9.38
C PRO A 44 34.92 12.38 -8.33
N LEU A 45 35.88 13.23 -8.68
CA LEU A 45 36.47 14.26 -7.81
C LEU A 45 37.33 13.72 -6.65
N GLY A 46 37.83 12.48 -6.76
CA GLY A 46 38.76 11.92 -5.78
C GLY A 46 38.11 11.53 -4.44
N VAL A 47 36.78 11.50 -4.37
CA VAL A 47 36.06 11.07 -3.16
C VAL A 47 36.08 9.54 -3.09
N VAL A 48 36.52 9.00 -1.94
CA VAL A 48 36.51 7.56 -1.70
C VAL A 48 35.56 7.24 -0.56
N ILE A 49 34.59 6.35 -0.81
CA ILE A 49 33.67 5.83 0.20
C ILE A 49 34.21 4.49 0.67
N HIS A 50 34.58 4.39 1.95
CA HIS A 50 35.22 3.20 2.53
C HIS A 50 34.25 2.17 3.13
N ASN A 51 32.93 2.39 3.00
CA ASN A 51 31.91 1.42 3.39
C ASN A 51 30.59 1.68 2.63
N PRO A 52 30.56 1.39 1.33
CA PRO A 52 29.35 1.62 0.53
C PRO A 52 28.23 0.66 0.93
N ILE A 53 26.99 1.16 0.93
CA ILE A 53 25.80 0.34 1.18
C ILE A 53 25.35 -0.34 -0.10
N ALA A 54 25.22 -1.67 -0.03
CA ALA A 54 24.64 -2.48 -1.09
C ALA A 54 23.12 -2.31 -1.14
N LEU A 55 22.62 -1.45 -2.03
CA LEU A 55 21.19 -1.13 -2.12
C LEU A 55 20.32 -2.37 -2.33
N ASP A 56 20.80 -3.38 -3.08
CA ASP A 56 20.05 -4.63 -3.30
C ASP A 56 19.78 -5.41 -2.00
N ASN A 57 20.64 -5.26 -0.99
CA ASN A 57 20.50 -5.94 0.31
C ASN A 57 20.21 -4.96 1.46
N TYR A 58 19.94 -3.68 1.14
CA TYR A 58 19.64 -2.67 2.14
C TYR A 58 18.13 -2.52 2.30
N LEU A 59 17.61 -3.16 3.35
CA LEU A 59 16.17 -3.30 3.58
C LEU A 59 15.38 -1.97 3.50
N PRO A 60 15.81 -0.85 4.13
CA PRO A 60 15.06 0.40 4.05
C PRO A 60 14.88 0.90 2.61
N TYR A 61 15.92 0.81 1.78
CA TYR A 61 15.84 1.19 0.38
C TYR A 61 14.92 0.25 -0.42
N ARG A 62 15.00 -1.06 -0.17
CA ARG A 62 14.15 -2.04 -0.86
C ARG A 62 12.67 -1.82 -0.55
N ILE A 63 12.33 -1.53 0.71
CA ILE A 63 10.96 -1.21 1.14
C ILE A 63 10.48 0.11 0.52
N ASP A 64 11.27 1.18 0.66
CA ASP A 64 10.90 2.51 0.14
C ASP A 64 10.71 2.51 -1.38
N ARG A 65 11.62 1.85 -2.10
CA ARG A 65 11.52 1.68 -3.56
C ARG A 65 10.28 0.89 -3.94
N LEU A 66 9.97 -0.21 -3.24
CA LEU A 66 8.76 -0.99 -3.50
C LEU A 66 7.51 -0.15 -3.23
N ALA A 67 7.43 0.54 -2.10
CA ALA A 67 6.32 1.41 -1.75
C ALA A 67 6.09 2.51 -2.81
N THR A 68 7.17 3.12 -3.31
CA THR A 68 7.12 4.11 -4.39
C THR A 68 6.60 3.52 -5.70
N LEU A 69 7.06 2.33 -6.08
CA LEU A 69 6.59 1.64 -7.27
C LEU A 69 5.11 1.25 -7.16
N LEU A 70 4.67 0.74 -6.00
CA LEU A 70 3.27 0.43 -5.73
C LEU A 70 2.37 1.68 -5.81
N ALA A 71 2.82 2.80 -5.25
CA ALA A 71 2.12 4.08 -5.37
C ALA A 71 2.08 4.61 -6.83
N SER A 72 2.99 4.16 -7.68
CA SER A 72 3.00 4.52 -9.11
C SER A 72 2.13 3.60 -9.97
N LEU A 73 1.73 2.43 -9.45
CA LEU A 73 0.77 1.53 -10.08
C LEU A 73 -0.67 1.97 -9.86
N GLU A 74 -0.90 3.03 -9.08
CA GLU A 74 -2.24 3.49 -8.74
C GLU A 74 -3.10 3.72 -10.00
N PRO A 75 -4.39 3.34 -9.95
CA PRO A 75 -5.26 3.36 -11.11
C PRO A 75 -5.35 4.77 -11.70
N ARG A 76 -5.04 4.90 -12.99
CA ARG A 76 -5.20 6.16 -13.74
C ARG A 76 -6.66 6.59 -13.86
N ASP A 77 -7.59 5.75 -13.47
CA ASP A 77 -9.04 5.91 -13.44
C ASP A 77 -9.56 6.53 -12.13
N ILE A 78 -8.68 6.83 -11.16
CA ILE A 78 -8.98 7.77 -10.04
C ILE A 78 -8.99 9.23 -10.54
N VAL A 79 -8.73 9.48 -11.83
CA VAL A 79 -8.72 10.83 -12.44
C VAL A 79 -10.04 11.59 -12.23
N ASP A 80 -11.17 10.90 -12.03
CA ASP A 80 -12.46 11.55 -11.77
C ASP A 80 -12.62 12.04 -10.30
N GLU A 81 -11.66 11.73 -9.43
CA GLU A 81 -11.68 12.14 -8.02
C GLU A 81 -10.47 13.03 -7.68
N PRO A 82 -10.52 14.34 -7.98
CA PRO A 82 -9.37 15.24 -7.88
C PRO A 82 -8.82 15.38 -6.45
N TYR A 83 -9.59 14.98 -5.44
CA TYR A 83 -9.19 15.01 -4.02
C TYR A 83 -8.71 13.65 -3.50
N MET A 84 -8.70 12.59 -4.32
CA MET A 84 -8.36 11.23 -3.94
C MET A 84 -6.90 10.87 -4.28
N THR A 85 -5.98 11.44 -3.53
CA THR A 85 -4.55 11.10 -3.55
C THR A 85 -4.26 9.85 -2.71
N THR A 86 -3.09 9.22 -2.87
CA THR A 86 -2.59 8.16 -1.97
C THR A 86 -2.71 8.55 -0.49
N ARG A 87 -2.44 9.82 -0.16
CA ARG A 87 -2.51 10.35 1.20
C ARG A 87 -3.95 10.39 1.72
N SER A 88 -4.89 10.95 0.96
CA SER A 88 -6.30 11.01 1.38
C SER A 88 -6.93 9.62 1.41
N TRP A 89 -6.56 8.74 0.47
CA TRP A 89 -6.97 7.34 0.51
C TRP A 89 -6.53 6.64 1.81
N ARG A 90 -5.27 6.80 2.22
CA ARG A 90 -4.76 6.26 3.50
C ARG A 90 -5.52 6.77 4.72
N VAL A 91 -5.84 8.06 4.76
CA VAL A 91 -6.69 8.64 5.81
C VAL A 91 -8.08 7.98 5.82
N MET A 92 -8.69 7.79 4.65
CA MET A 92 -10.00 7.15 4.53
C MET A 92 -9.95 5.69 5.02
N MET A 93 -8.92 4.92 4.65
CA MET A 93 -8.73 3.54 5.13
C MET A 93 -8.66 3.46 6.65
N VAL A 94 -7.93 4.38 7.30
CA VAL A 94 -7.86 4.41 8.77
C VAL A 94 -9.23 4.67 9.40
N ILE A 95 -10.03 5.58 8.84
CA ILE A 95 -11.38 5.85 9.37
C ILE A 95 -12.31 4.65 9.16
N VAL A 96 -12.16 3.92 8.05
CA VAL A 96 -12.93 2.68 7.81
C VAL A 96 -12.53 1.58 8.78
N ALA A 97 -11.22 1.37 8.98
CA ALA A 97 -10.72 0.29 9.82
C ALA A 97 -11.00 0.52 11.32
N TYR A 98 -10.88 1.76 11.80
CA TYR A 98 -10.93 2.06 13.24
C TYR A 98 -12.09 2.97 13.64
N GLY A 99 -12.96 3.34 12.70
CA GLY A 99 -14.07 4.25 12.94
C GLY A 99 -13.67 5.71 13.17
N PRO A 100 -14.59 6.52 13.73
CA PRO A 100 -14.38 7.94 13.96
C PRO A 100 -13.10 8.21 14.76
N SER A 101 -12.20 9.01 14.20
CA SER A 101 -10.85 9.19 14.73
C SER A 101 -10.45 10.66 14.78
N THR A 102 -9.59 11.03 15.73
CA THR A 102 -8.94 12.35 15.73
C THR A 102 -7.82 12.39 14.70
N ILE A 103 -7.41 13.59 14.26
CA ILE A 103 -6.29 13.74 13.32
C ILE A 103 -4.98 13.18 13.91
N THR A 104 -4.77 13.31 15.23
CA THR A 104 -3.60 12.74 15.92
C THR A 104 -3.61 11.22 15.82
N GLN A 105 -4.72 10.55 16.16
CA GLN A 105 -4.84 9.10 16.00
C GLN A 105 -4.62 8.64 14.55
N ILE A 106 -5.10 9.42 13.58
CA ILE A 106 -4.86 9.12 12.15
C ILE A 106 -3.37 9.25 11.81
N ALA A 107 -2.70 10.28 12.34
CA ALA A 107 -1.26 10.49 12.12
C ALA A 107 -0.43 9.34 12.71
N ASP A 108 -0.76 8.94 13.94
CA ASP A 108 -0.08 7.86 14.66
C ASP A 108 -0.22 6.53 13.89
N ARG A 109 -1.45 6.15 13.51
CA ARG A 109 -1.72 4.91 12.76
C ARG A 109 -1.11 4.88 11.36
N LEU A 110 -0.95 6.04 10.73
CA LEU A 110 -0.27 6.15 9.43
C LEU A 110 1.24 6.29 9.56
N SER A 111 1.77 6.41 10.79
CA SER A 111 3.19 6.73 11.05
C SER A 111 3.66 7.97 10.28
N VAL A 112 2.84 9.03 10.28
CA VAL A 112 3.14 10.31 9.63
C VAL A 112 3.01 11.47 10.60
N ASP A 113 3.57 12.62 10.26
CA ASP A 113 3.36 13.83 11.03
C ASP A 113 1.89 14.33 10.95
N VAL A 114 1.44 15.02 12.00
CA VAL A 114 0.07 15.56 12.09
C VAL A 114 -0.26 16.51 10.92
N ALA A 115 0.70 17.27 10.39
CA ALA A 115 0.44 18.14 9.25
C ALA A 115 0.20 17.33 7.97
N THR A 116 0.88 16.18 7.82
CA THR A 116 0.64 15.24 6.73
C THR A 116 -0.75 14.63 6.80
N ALA A 117 -1.18 14.13 7.97
CA ALA A 117 -2.53 13.64 8.18
C ALA A 117 -3.59 14.73 7.93
N THR A 118 -3.34 15.95 8.44
CA THR A 118 -4.23 17.11 8.25
C THR A 118 -4.45 17.40 6.77
N ARG A 119 -3.41 17.41 5.94
CA ARG A 119 -3.56 17.64 4.48
C ARG A 119 -4.46 16.59 3.84
N GLY A 120 -4.34 15.31 4.22
CA GLY A 120 -5.21 14.23 3.73
C GLY A 120 -6.68 14.43 4.15
N VAL A 121 -6.92 14.75 5.42
CA VAL A 121 -8.26 15.07 5.95
C VAL A 121 -8.87 16.28 5.22
N GLN A 122 -8.09 17.32 4.94
CA GLN A 122 -8.59 18.51 4.24
C GLN A 122 -9.00 18.22 2.79
N LEU A 123 -8.28 17.34 2.08
CA LEU A 123 -8.70 16.90 0.74
C LEU A 123 -10.04 16.17 0.81
N LEU A 124 -10.20 15.23 1.74
CA LEU A 124 -11.47 14.49 1.90
C LEU A 124 -12.63 15.39 2.36
N ARG A 125 -12.36 16.42 3.18
CA ARG A 125 -13.37 17.43 3.52
C ARG A 125 -13.79 18.26 2.32
N LYS A 126 -12.84 18.69 1.48
CA LYS A 126 -13.14 19.42 0.23
C LYS A 126 -13.98 18.59 -0.74
N ALA A 127 -13.78 17.27 -0.74
CA ALA A 127 -14.57 16.32 -1.51
C ALA A 127 -15.96 16.03 -0.93
N GLY A 128 -16.26 16.47 0.30
CA GLY A 128 -17.49 16.12 1.00
C GLY A 128 -17.52 14.69 1.57
N TYR A 129 -16.38 13.99 1.59
CA TYR A 129 -16.27 12.59 2.06
C TYR A 129 -16.07 12.44 3.56
N ILE A 130 -15.69 13.52 4.24
CA ILE A 130 -15.49 13.54 5.69
C ILE A 130 -16.22 14.72 6.31
N VAL A 131 -16.81 14.47 7.48
CA VAL A 131 -17.31 15.51 8.39
C VAL A 131 -16.56 15.47 9.72
N SER A 132 -16.47 16.64 10.36
CA SER A 132 -15.94 16.75 11.71
C SER A 132 -17.08 16.91 12.71
N ARG A 133 -16.97 16.22 13.86
CA ARG A 133 -17.81 16.47 15.03
C ARG A 133 -16.93 16.78 16.23
N SER A 134 -17.36 17.73 17.04
CA SER A 134 -16.82 17.94 18.39
C SER A 134 -17.59 17.04 19.35
N PRO A 135 -16.95 16.07 20.03
CA PRO A 135 -17.59 15.29 21.07
C PRO A 135 -18.14 16.22 22.16
N LYS A 136 -19.31 15.89 22.71
CA LYS A 136 -19.90 16.66 23.82
C LYS A 136 -18.98 16.71 25.05
N ALA A 137 -18.17 15.66 25.26
CA ALA A 137 -17.29 15.51 26.41
C ALA A 137 -15.98 16.33 26.32
N ASP A 138 -15.48 16.59 25.11
CA ASP A 138 -14.29 17.43 24.92
C ASP A 138 -14.36 18.14 23.57
N ARG A 139 -14.83 19.40 23.60
CA ARG A 139 -14.99 20.23 22.38
C ARG A 139 -13.65 20.57 21.73
N ARG A 140 -12.52 20.34 22.42
CA ARG A 140 -11.16 20.62 21.91
C ARG A 140 -10.66 19.56 20.94
N LYS A 141 -11.23 18.35 20.93
CA LYS A 141 -10.85 17.28 20.00
C LYS A 141 -11.83 17.22 18.81
N GLN A 142 -11.37 17.60 17.63
CA GLN A 142 -12.11 17.34 16.40
C GLN A 142 -11.97 15.86 16.03
N VAL A 143 -13.09 15.14 16.08
CA VAL A 143 -13.20 13.77 15.55
C VAL A 143 -13.72 13.85 14.12
N VAL A 144 -13.12 13.10 13.22
CA VAL A 144 -13.57 12.98 11.83
C VAL A 144 -14.15 11.60 11.56
N THR A 145 -15.16 11.56 10.70
CA THR A 145 -15.82 10.33 10.23
C THR A 145 -16.24 10.49 8.78
N LEU A 146 -16.47 9.37 8.09
CA LEU A 146 -17.02 9.39 6.73
C LEU A 146 -18.44 9.93 6.69
N THR A 147 -18.78 10.60 5.59
CA THR A 147 -20.16 10.84 5.16
C THR A 147 -20.70 9.61 4.42
N VAL A 148 -21.99 9.64 4.06
CA VAL A 148 -22.59 8.60 3.21
C VAL A 148 -21.87 8.58 1.85
N GLU A 149 -21.64 9.75 1.27
CA GLU A 149 -20.92 9.93 0.00
C GLU A 149 -19.48 9.43 0.11
N GLY A 150 -18.82 9.66 1.25
CA GLY A 150 -17.49 9.14 1.52
C GLY A 150 -17.44 7.61 1.59
N GLY A 151 -18.46 6.98 2.16
CA GLY A 151 -18.60 5.52 2.15
C GLY A 151 -18.79 4.95 0.74
N VAL A 152 -19.69 5.55 -0.05
CA VAL A 152 -19.91 5.15 -1.45
C VAL A 152 -18.63 5.32 -2.28
N ALA A 153 -17.90 6.42 -2.09
CA ALA A 153 -16.63 6.65 -2.76
C ALA A 153 -15.59 5.59 -2.36
N TYR A 154 -15.50 5.25 -1.06
CA TYR A 154 -14.60 4.21 -0.56
C TYR A 154 -14.88 2.87 -1.23
N ASP A 155 -16.13 2.40 -1.25
CA ASP A 155 -16.49 1.09 -1.81
C ASP A 155 -16.09 0.98 -3.28
N ARG A 156 -16.36 2.03 -4.06
CA ARG A 156 -15.98 2.09 -5.48
C ARG A 156 -14.46 1.99 -5.67
N ILE A 157 -13.68 2.74 -4.89
CA ILE A 157 -12.22 2.77 -5.01
C ILE A 157 -11.59 1.47 -4.48
N ALA A 158 -12.13 0.90 -3.40
CA ALA A 158 -11.62 -0.29 -2.75
C ALA A 158 -11.62 -1.52 -3.68
N VAL A 159 -12.63 -1.67 -4.55
CA VAL A 159 -12.66 -2.74 -5.54
C VAL A 159 -11.41 -2.70 -6.42
N ARG A 160 -11.13 -1.54 -7.02
CA ARG A 160 -9.99 -1.37 -7.91
C ARG A 160 -8.65 -1.55 -7.18
N ARG A 161 -8.53 -1.01 -5.96
CA ARG A 161 -7.32 -1.17 -5.15
C ARG A 161 -7.03 -2.64 -4.80
N ARG A 162 -8.08 -3.44 -4.55
CA ARG A 162 -7.95 -4.90 -4.33
C ARG A 162 -7.54 -5.64 -5.59
N GLU A 163 -8.00 -5.22 -6.77
CA GLU A 163 -7.57 -5.80 -8.04
C GLU A 163 -6.07 -5.56 -8.29
N ASP A 164 -5.60 -4.33 -8.06
CA ASP A 164 -4.18 -4.00 -8.22
C ASP A 164 -3.32 -4.76 -7.19
N GLU A 165 -3.76 -4.86 -5.94
CA GLU A 165 -3.10 -5.67 -4.90
C GLU A 165 -3.02 -7.15 -5.34
N SER A 166 -4.13 -7.72 -5.79
CA SER A 166 -4.18 -9.10 -6.28
C SER A 166 -3.23 -9.31 -7.46
N ALA A 167 -3.14 -8.35 -8.38
CA ALA A 167 -2.22 -8.40 -9.51
C ALA A 167 -0.75 -8.38 -9.05
N VAL A 168 -0.39 -7.53 -8.08
CA VAL A 168 0.97 -7.51 -7.50
C VAL A 168 1.28 -8.83 -6.80
N LEU A 169 0.37 -9.31 -5.94
CA LEU A 169 0.58 -10.53 -5.19
C LEU A 169 0.60 -11.77 -6.11
N SER A 170 0.02 -11.71 -7.32
CA SER A 170 0.08 -12.81 -8.31
C SER A 170 1.50 -13.23 -8.70
N ALA A 171 2.51 -12.40 -8.42
CA ALA A 171 3.92 -12.74 -8.57
C ALA A 171 4.45 -13.73 -7.50
N LEU A 172 3.67 -13.99 -6.44
CA LEU A 172 4.05 -14.80 -5.30
C LEU A 172 3.17 -16.06 -5.21
N SER A 173 3.79 -17.17 -4.79
CA SER A 173 3.05 -18.37 -4.36
C SER A 173 2.29 -18.08 -3.06
N ASP A 174 1.28 -18.88 -2.73
CA ASP A 174 0.51 -18.71 -1.48
C ASP A 174 1.43 -18.78 -0.24
N ALA A 175 2.39 -19.71 -0.24
CA ALA A 175 3.38 -19.82 0.83
C ALA A 175 4.27 -18.57 0.95
N ASP A 176 4.68 -17.98 -0.18
CA ASP A 176 5.47 -16.74 -0.15
C ASP A 176 4.65 -15.54 0.35
N ARG A 177 3.34 -15.50 0.07
CA ARG A 177 2.44 -14.46 0.58
C ARG A 177 2.31 -14.54 2.10
N ASP A 178 2.08 -15.73 2.63
CA ASP A 178 1.99 -15.95 4.08
C ASP A 178 3.32 -15.62 4.78
N ALA A 179 4.43 -16.03 4.17
CA ALA A 179 5.77 -15.71 4.66
C ALA A 179 6.02 -14.20 4.64
N LEU A 180 5.63 -13.49 3.57
CA LEU A 180 5.78 -12.04 3.46
C LEU A 180 5.02 -11.33 4.59
N LEU A 181 3.74 -11.62 4.79
CA LEU A 181 2.93 -10.99 5.85
C LEU A 181 3.50 -11.28 7.24
N THR A 182 3.94 -12.51 7.47
CA THR A 182 4.58 -12.91 8.74
C THR A 182 5.88 -12.12 8.98
N ILE A 183 6.70 -11.94 7.95
CA ILE A 183 7.97 -11.20 8.05
C ILE A 183 7.71 -9.71 8.28
N LEU A 184 6.77 -9.11 7.55
CA LEU A 184 6.39 -7.71 7.72
C LEU A 184 5.91 -7.45 9.15
N GLY A 185 4.98 -8.25 9.68
CA GLY A 185 4.49 -8.09 11.05
C GLY A 185 5.59 -8.19 12.11
N LYS A 186 6.55 -9.11 11.95
CA LYS A 186 7.72 -9.21 12.85
C LYS A 186 8.60 -7.96 12.81
N LEU A 187 8.82 -7.39 11.62
CA LEU A 187 9.63 -6.20 11.44
C LEU A 187 8.91 -4.96 12.01
N GLU A 188 7.61 -4.83 11.75
CA GLU A 188 6.77 -3.75 12.27
C GLU A 188 6.74 -3.78 13.79
N GLN A 189 6.54 -4.94 14.41
CA GLN A 189 6.57 -5.11 15.86
C GLN A 189 7.94 -4.71 16.45
N TYR A 190 9.04 -5.16 15.85
CA TYR A 190 10.39 -4.84 16.32
C TYR A 190 10.69 -3.33 16.21
N VAL A 191 10.32 -2.71 15.09
CA VAL A 191 10.55 -1.28 14.85
C VAL A 191 9.64 -0.42 15.74
N GLY A 192 8.35 -0.76 15.85
CA GLY A 192 7.38 -0.08 16.70
C GLY A 192 7.80 -0.05 18.16
N ALA A 193 8.21 -1.20 18.71
CA ALA A 193 8.74 -1.31 20.07
C ALA A 193 9.97 -0.41 20.31
N ARG A 194 10.80 -0.22 19.28
CA ARG A 194 12.01 0.62 19.37
C ARG A 194 11.71 2.12 19.24
N LEU A 195 10.62 2.48 18.58
CA LEU A 195 10.18 3.86 18.41
C LEU A 195 9.20 4.31 19.51
N ASN A 196 8.85 3.42 20.46
CA ASN A 196 7.80 3.65 21.46
C ASN A 196 6.46 4.07 20.81
N VAL A 197 6.17 3.46 19.65
CA VAL A 197 4.87 3.56 19.01
C VAL A 197 4.05 2.44 19.65
N ASP A 198 3.32 2.78 20.72
CA ASP A 198 2.33 1.90 21.33
C ASP A 198 1.13 1.86 20.38
N ASP A 199 1.09 0.88 19.49
CA ASP A 199 -0.12 0.33 18.85
C ASP A 199 0.34 -0.60 17.71
N ASP A 200 0.11 -1.91 17.85
CA ASP A 200 0.00 -2.77 16.69
C ASP A 200 -1.36 -2.45 16.04
N PRO A 201 -1.40 -1.85 14.84
CA PRO A 201 -2.65 -1.51 14.18
C PRO A 201 -3.57 -2.73 13.95
N PHE A 202 -3.05 -3.95 14.03
CA PHE A 202 -3.79 -5.19 13.79
C PHE A 202 -4.01 -6.06 15.03
N ALA A 203 -3.58 -5.65 16.23
CA ALA A 203 -3.69 -6.48 17.43
C ALA A 203 -5.14 -6.68 17.93
N ASP A 204 -6.06 -5.78 17.56
CA ASP A 204 -7.48 -5.80 17.98
C ASP A 204 -8.46 -6.19 16.84
N ALA A 205 -7.97 -6.74 15.71
CA ALA A 205 -8.78 -7.12 14.55
C ALA A 205 -9.20 -8.60 14.54
#